data_AF-A0A957M4X6-F1
#
_entry.id   AF-A0A957M4X6-F1
#
_cell.length_a   1.000
_cell.length_b   1.000
_cell.length_c   1.000
_cell.angle_alpha   90.00
_cell.angle_beta   90.00
_cell.angle_gamma   90.00
#
_symmetry.space_group_name_H-M   'P 1'
#
loop_
_entity.id
_entity.type
_entity.pdbx_description
1 polymer ?
#
loop_
_entity_poly.entity_id
_entity_poly.type
_entity_poly.pdbx_seq_one_letter_code
_entity_poly.pdbx_strand_id
1 'polypeptide(L)'
;EEVRAALGDRFATLAPELSDLVEAYLTAPDSERAAQAEIAVEDWIAEHAPALDSTIRLQMILALDTPAVSFDLESLTGRTQVDWQRIVQSLSTAVDTGATSRGESAAAATDRPVPSTDVPAPDAPAQSPISNLPISSPPLTTRYTDISCPRRVWVAAERVSVVVQLTVDMPTRSAAVSALAVRPDAPVNIRLTAPAFDALNATDQPAEILPDADSPPVVFHLKPRVAGPTRLEFDFRQAGNPVGTAVVDIEITPYAVADAQEARGGFAIAMPQGIAAPDLLLYIQHDTSTTTPLLRFTLEESATGEVTSFEPVPLHGDAAAHNAALYRSLSRLAQDAGIGENDAALQEEIADEVRRLGFRVWEELIPRGLKERYLANRTAWEGKTLLVISDEPHIPWELVWP
;
A
#
# COMPACT_ATOMS: atom_id res chain seq x y z
N GLU A 1 24.49 -15.49 -10.73
CA GLU A 1 24.93 -15.57 -12.15
C GLU A 1 24.14 -14.63 -13.04
N GLU A 2 22.82 -14.51 -12.87
CA GLU A 2 22.00 -13.56 -13.64
C GLU A 2 22.46 -12.11 -13.50
N VAL A 3 22.83 -11.66 -12.29
CA VAL A 3 23.46 -10.35 -12.08
C VAL A 3 24.76 -10.20 -12.88
N ARG A 4 25.60 -11.25 -12.92
CA ARG A 4 26.84 -11.26 -13.72
C ARG A 4 26.55 -11.23 -15.22
N ALA A 5 25.52 -11.94 -15.68
CA ALA A 5 25.08 -11.93 -17.07
C ALA A 5 24.52 -10.56 -17.48
N ALA A 6 23.73 -9.93 -16.61
CA ALA A 6 23.15 -8.60 -16.85
C ALA A 6 24.21 -7.50 -16.88
N LEU A 7 25.21 -7.59 -16.00
CA LEU A 7 26.28 -6.60 -15.91
C LEU A 7 27.41 -6.82 -16.93
N GLY A 8 27.53 -8.02 -17.51
CA GLY A 8 28.56 -8.38 -18.49
C GLY A 8 29.96 -8.03 -18.00
N ASP A 9 30.72 -7.32 -18.84
CA ASP A 9 32.10 -6.92 -18.52
C ASP A 9 32.21 -5.93 -17.35
N ARG A 10 31.13 -5.22 -17.00
CA ARG A 10 31.11 -4.29 -15.87
C ARG A 10 31.04 -5.00 -14.52
N PHE A 11 30.70 -6.29 -14.49
CA PHE A 11 30.50 -7.04 -13.25
C PHE A 11 31.71 -6.95 -12.32
N ALA A 12 32.93 -7.12 -12.82
CA ALA A 12 34.14 -7.08 -11.98
C ALA A 12 34.36 -5.72 -11.31
N THR A 13 33.90 -4.63 -11.92
CA THR A 13 34.02 -3.26 -11.37
C THR A 13 32.90 -2.95 -10.38
N LEU A 14 31.70 -3.47 -10.64
CA LEU A 14 30.46 -3.14 -9.95
C LEU A 14 30.13 -4.11 -8.80
N ALA A 15 30.63 -5.34 -8.85
CA ALA A 15 30.40 -6.35 -7.82
C ALA A 15 30.82 -5.94 -6.40
N PRO A 16 31.95 -5.23 -6.18
CA PRO A 16 32.31 -4.78 -4.84
C PRO A 16 31.29 -3.80 -4.24
N GLU A 17 30.81 -2.84 -5.03
CA GLU A 17 29.83 -1.85 -4.57
C GLU A 17 28.50 -2.50 -4.18
N LEU A 18 27.99 -3.42 -5.02
CA LEU A 18 26.80 -4.20 -4.65
C LEU A 18 27.02 -5.04 -3.40
N SER A 19 28.23 -5.62 -3.23
CA SER A 19 28.58 -6.39 -2.04
C SER A 19 28.53 -5.53 -0.78
N ASP A 20 29.07 -4.31 -0.83
CA ASP A 20 29.07 -3.37 0.29
C ASP A 20 27.65 -2.96 0.68
N LEU A 21 26.77 -2.72 -0.31
CA LEU A 21 25.36 -2.39 -0.07
C LEU A 21 24.60 -3.56 0.58
N VAL A 22 24.84 -4.79 0.10
CA VAL A 22 24.24 -6.01 0.67
C VAL A 22 24.77 -6.26 2.09
N GLU A 23 26.06 -6.05 2.33
CA GLU A 23 26.64 -6.18 3.68
C GLU A 23 26.06 -5.13 4.63
N ALA A 24 25.85 -3.89 4.17
CA ALA A 24 25.20 -2.84 4.95
C ALA A 24 23.76 -3.22 5.33
N TYR A 25 23.03 -3.89 4.44
CA TYR A 25 21.70 -4.43 4.73
C TYR A 25 21.75 -5.53 5.79
N LEU A 26 22.58 -6.56 5.58
CA LEU A 26 22.68 -7.72 6.47
C LEU A 26 23.22 -7.38 7.87
N THR A 27 24.02 -6.32 7.98
CA THR A 27 24.61 -5.86 9.25
C THR A 27 23.90 -4.65 9.84
N ALA A 28 22.74 -4.28 9.28
CA ALA A 28 21.95 -3.16 9.78
C ALA A 28 21.59 -3.37 11.26
N PRO A 29 21.88 -2.40 12.15
CA PRO A 29 21.62 -2.54 13.58
C PRO A 29 20.13 -2.47 13.93
N ASP A 30 19.29 -2.02 13.00
CA ASP A 30 17.86 -1.82 13.17
C ASP A 30 17.15 -1.89 11.81
N SER A 31 15.81 -1.98 11.84
CA SER A 31 14.99 -2.09 10.64
C SER A 31 15.03 -0.84 9.76
N GLU A 32 15.38 0.33 10.31
CA GLU A 32 15.45 1.57 9.54
C GLU A 32 16.67 1.56 8.63
N ARG A 33 17.83 1.18 9.16
CA ARG A 33 19.04 1.01 8.36
C ARG A 33 18.92 -0.13 7.38
N ALA A 34 18.19 -1.18 7.72
CA ALA A 34 17.88 -2.27 6.80
C ALA A 34 17.09 -1.74 5.60
N ALA A 35 15.96 -1.05 5.84
CA ALA A 35 15.14 -0.48 4.76
C ALA A 35 15.91 0.56 3.90
N GLN A 36 16.79 1.37 4.51
CA GLN A 36 17.65 2.30 3.76
C GLN A 36 18.67 1.57 2.87
N ALA A 37 19.32 0.54 3.40
CA ALA A 37 20.28 -0.26 2.64
C ALA A 37 19.59 -1.04 1.51
N GLU A 38 18.37 -1.50 1.74
CA GLU A 38 17.54 -2.15 0.73
C GLU A 38 17.21 -1.24 -0.45
N ILE A 39 16.71 -0.03 -0.18
CA ILE A 39 16.46 0.96 -1.23
C ILE A 39 17.75 1.26 -2.00
N ALA A 40 18.89 1.35 -1.30
CA ALA A 40 20.17 1.57 -1.96
C ALA A 40 20.56 0.38 -2.88
N VAL A 41 20.29 -0.86 -2.47
CA VAL A 41 20.46 -2.04 -3.34
C VAL A 41 19.52 -1.97 -4.55
N GLU A 42 18.25 -1.62 -4.35
CA GLU A 42 17.29 -1.47 -5.44
C GLU A 42 17.69 -0.38 -6.44
N ASP A 43 18.13 0.77 -5.94
CA ASP A 43 18.66 1.88 -6.74
C ASP A 43 19.85 1.45 -7.57
N TRP A 44 20.79 0.78 -6.91
CA TRP A 44 21.97 0.29 -7.57
C TRP A 44 21.61 -0.69 -8.70
N ILE A 45 20.69 -1.63 -8.46
CA ILE A 45 20.26 -2.59 -9.48
C ILE A 45 19.51 -1.87 -10.62
N ALA A 46 18.64 -0.92 -10.32
CA ALA A 46 17.90 -0.17 -11.32
C ALA A 46 18.83 0.64 -12.24
N GLU A 47 19.88 1.25 -11.67
CA GLU A 47 20.87 2.02 -12.43
C GLU A 47 21.80 1.11 -13.25
N HIS A 48 22.31 0.04 -12.65
CA HIS A 48 23.42 -0.72 -13.21
C HIS A 48 23.00 -1.94 -14.01
N ALA A 49 21.85 -2.53 -13.67
CA ALA A 49 21.33 -3.75 -14.28
C ALA A 49 19.81 -3.66 -14.56
N PRO A 50 19.34 -2.66 -15.34
CA PRO A 50 17.92 -2.49 -15.64
C PRO A 50 17.29 -3.67 -16.40
N ALA A 51 18.13 -4.52 -17.01
CA ALA A 51 17.72 -5.75 -17.69
C ALA A 51 17.41 -6.92 -16.73
N LEU A 52 17.73 -6.80 -15.44
CA LEU A 52 17.28 -7.77 -14.43
C LEU A 52 15.78 -7.63 -14.23
N ASP A 53 15.08 -8.75 -14.45
CA ASP A 53 13.66 -8.87 -14.20
C ASP A 53 13.33 -8.53 -12.74
N SER A 54 12.18 -7.87 -12.51
CA SER A 54 11.74 -7.47 -11.18
C SER A 54 11.59 -8.67 -10.23
N THR A 55 11.33 -9.86 -10.77
CA THR A 55 11.25 -11.11 -9.98
C THR A 55 12.61 -11.49 -9.38
N ILE A 56 13.71 -11.26 -10.10
CA ILE A 56 15.07 -11.55 -9.61
C ILE A 56 15.46 -10.54 -8.53
N ARG A 57 15.00 -9.29 -8.66
CA ARG A 57 15.22 -8.24 -7.63
C ARG A 57 14.53 -8.60 -6.32
N LEU A 58 13.25 -8.98 -6.39
CA LEU A 58 12.49 -9.47 -5.23
C LEU A 58 13.09 -10.75 -4.64
N GLN A 59 13.56 -11.70 -5.46
CA GLN A 59 14.22 -12.90 -4.97
C GLN A 59 15.54 -12.61 -4.26
N MET A 60 16.29 -11.59 -4.70
CA MET A 60 17.50 -11.17 -4.00
C MET A 60 17.17 -10.61 -2.62
N ILE A 61 16.18 -9.73 -2.52
CA ILE A 61 15.71 -9.14 -1.27
C ILE A 61 15.16 -10.21 -0.32
N LEU A 62 14.19 -11.03 -0.77
CA LEU A 62 13.56 -12.08 0.04
C LEU A 62 14.56 -13.13 0.57
N ALA A 63 15.67 -13.34 -0.14
CA ALA A 63 16.68 -14.30 0.25
C ALA A 63 17.75 -13.71 1.20
N LEU A 64 17.82 -12.40 1.38
CA LEU A 64 18.62 -11.76 2.43
C LEU A 64 17.97 -11.91 3.82
N ASP A 65 16.64 -12.00 3.88
CA ASP A 65 15.86 -12.11 5.12
C ASP A 65 15.66 -13.53 5.65
N THR A 66 16.15 -14.55 4.95
CA THR A 66 16.03 -15.93 5.44
C THR A 66 17.27 -16.23 6.30
N PRO A 67 17.19 -16.23 7.66
CA PRO A 67 18.32 -16.69 8.45
C PRO A 67 18.62 -18.13 8.05
N ALA A 68 19.90 -18.45 7.87
CA ALA A 68 20.37 -19.80 7.60
C ALA A 68 20.09 -20.70 8.82
N VAL A 69 18.84 -21.11 8.99
CA VAL A 69 18.49 -22.20 9.89
C VAL A 69 19.03 -23.46 9.23
N SER A 70 20.08 -24.01 9.83
CA SER A 70 20.64 -25.32 9.50
C SER A 70 19.59 -26.41 9.78
N PHE A 71 18.64 -26.58 8.87
CA PHE A 71 17.80 -27.77 8.82
C PHE A 71 18.50 -28.83 7.99
N ASP A 72 18.76 -29.98 8.60
CA ASP A 72 19.31 -31.17 7.94
C ASP A 72 18.27 -31.73 6.97
N LEU A 73 18.36 -31.29 5.72
CA LEU A 73 17.41 -31.56 4.62
C LEU A 73 18.07 -32.46 3.56
N GLU A 74 18.60 -33.61 3.98
CA GLU A 74 19.01 -34.67 3.04
C GLU A 74 17.84 -35.48 2.45
N SER A 75 16.58 -35.18 2.81
CA SER A 75 15.45 -35.89 2.20
C SER A 75 14.34 -34.95 1.74
N LEU A 76 14.14 -35.00 0.42
CA LEU A 76 12.95 -34.63 -0.37
C LEU A 76 13.01 -33.28 -1.12
N THR A 77 13.27 -33.45 -2.41
CA THR A 77 12.96 -32.60 -3.57
C THR A 77 13.88 -31.41 -3.83
N GLY A 78 14.74 -31.57 -4.83
CA GLY A 78 15.60 -30.54 -5.38
C GLY A 78 14.80 -29.39 -5.97
N ARG A 79 14.80 -28.27 -5.25
CA ARG A 79 14.76 -26.92 -5.81
C ARG A 79 15.77 -26.08 -5.07
N THR A 80 16.52 -25.31 -5.85
CA THR A 80 17.68 -24.48 -5.50
C THR A 80 17.39 -23.55 -4.32
N GLN A 81 17.84 -23.96 -3.13
CA GLN A 81 18.09 -23.05 -2.02
C GLN A 81 19.41 -22.34 -2.32
N VAL A 82 19.34 -21.04 -2.58
CA VAL A 82 20.51 -20.21 -2.87
C VAL A 82 21.21 -19.90 -1.55
N ASP A 83 22.36 -20.54 -1.36
CA ASP A 83 23.26 -20.29 -0.24
C ASP A 83 24.00 -18.96 -0.48
N TRP A 84 23.50 -17.85 0.06
CA TRP A 84 24.08 -16.52 -0.13
C TRP A 84 25.50 -16.40 0.42
N GLN A 85 25.88 -17.18 1.44
CA GLN A 85 27.28 -17.26 1.87
C GLN A 85 28.18 -17.75 0.75
N ARG A 86 27.67 -18.63 -0.15
CA ARG A 86 28.39 -19.07 -1.34
C ARG A 86 28.43 -18.00 -2.44
N ILE A 87 27.41 -17.15 -2.56
CA ILE A 87 27.44 -16.01 -3.49
C ILE A 87 28.43 -14.95 -3.00
N VAL A 88 28.36 -14.55 -1.73
CA VAL A 88 29.31 -13.62 -1.09
C VAL A 88 30.73 -14.20 -1.13
N GLN A 89 30.92 -15.49 -0.86
CA GLN A 89 32.21 -16.16 -1.06
C GLN A 89 32.64 -16.20 -2.53
N SER A 90 31.73 -16.34 -3.49
CA SER A 90 32.06 -16.31 -4.93
C SER A 90 32.42 -14.90 -5.42
N LEU A 91 31.84 -13.87 -4.79
CA LEU A 91 32.15 -12.46 -5.03
C LEU A 91 33.50 -12.10 -4.39
N SER A 92 33.74 -12.51 -3.14
CA SER A 92 35.02 -12.28 -2.47
C SER A 92 36.17 -13.03 -3.13
N THR A 93 35.97 -14.30 -3.54
CA THR A 93 37.00 -15.06 -4.28
C THR A 93 37.29 -14.50 -5.69
N ALA A 94 36.32 -13.83 -6.33
CA ALA A 94 36.54 -13.12 -7.60
C ALA A 94 37.32 -11.80 -7.42
N VAL A 95 37.20 -11.16 -6.25
CA VAL A 95 37.99 -9.97 -5.87
C VAL A 95 39.42 -10.37 -5.47
N ASP A 96 39.58 -11.48 -4.74
CA ASP A 96 40.88 -11.98 -4.29
C ASP A 96 41.75 -12.55 -5.43
N THR A 97 41.16 -12.99 -6.54
CA THR A 97 41.94 -13.39 -7.73
C THR A 97 42.52 -12.19 -8.51
N GLY A 98 42.15 -10.96 -8.17
CA GLY A 98 42.65 -9.72 -8.78
C GLY A 98 43.70 -8.95 -7.98
N ALA A 99 43.92 -9.25 -6.71
CA ALA A 99 44.75 -8.43 -5.83
C ALA A 99 45.86 -9.23 -5.14
N THR A 100 47.09 -9.12 -5.64
CA THR A 100 48.29 -9.55 -4.90
C THR A 100 49.05 -8.36 -4.29
N SER A 101 49.30 -8.50 -2.99
CA SER A 101 50.38 -7.90 -2.17
C SER A 101 50.16 -6.59 -1.40
N ARG A 102 50.26 -6.75 -0.06
CA ARG A 102 50.72 -5.87 1.05
C ARG A 102 49.66 -5.88 2.16
N GLY A 103 49.92 -6.19 3.42
CA GLY A 103 51.14 -6.40 4.19
C GLY A 103 50.78 -6.10 5.65
N GLU A 104 50.89 -7.12 6.51
CA GLU A 104 51.23 -7.10 7.94
C GLU A 104 50.91 -5.87 8.83
N SER A 105 50.13 -6.08 9.91
CA SER A 105 50.64 -6.23 11.30
C SER A 105 49.84 -5.52 12.41
N ALA A 106 49.77 -6.26 13.54
CA ALA A 106 49.81 -5.85 14.95
C ALA A 106 48.50 -5.57 15.73
N ALA A 107 48.43 -6.33 16.82
CA ALA A 107 47.46 -6.36 17.91
C ALA A 107 47.54 -5.17 18.88
N ALA A 108 46.46 -4.93 19.63
CA ALA A 108 46.52 -4.72 21.08
C ALA A 108 45.11 -4.78 21.70
N ALA A 109 44.98 -5.62 22.73
CA ALA A 109 43.86 -5.68 23.65
C ALA A 109 43.81 -4.43 24.55
N THR A 110 42.62 -3.95 24.91
CA THR A 110 42.46 -3.13 26.11
C THR A 110 41.12 -3.40 26.76
N ASP A 111 41.24 -3.93 27.97
CA ASP A 111 40.25 -4.20 29.00
C ASP A 111 39.68 -2.88 29.55
N ARG A 112 38.35 -2.79 29.75
CA ARG A 112 37.72 -1.61 30.36
C ARG A 112 36.52 -2.02 31.23
N PRO A 113 36.48 -1.61 32.53
CA PRO A 113 35.43 -2.01 33.46
C PRO A 113 34.19 -1.11 33.37
N VAL A 114 33.02 -1.73 33.60
CA VAL A 114 31.69 -1.12 33.65
C VAL A 114 31.41 -0.59 35.06
N PRO A 115 30.92 0.65 35.25
CA PRO A 115 30.34 1.08 36.52
C PRO A 115 28.84 0.74 36.59
N SER A 116 28.45 0.06 37.66
CA SER A 116 27.07 -0.22 38.05
C SER A 116 26.32 1.08 38.33
N THR A 117 25.17 1.27 37.69
CA THR A 117 24.23 2.37 37.98
C THR A 117 23.00 1.77 38.64
N ASP A 118 22.74 2.20 39.87
CA ASP A 118 21.55 1.85 40.65
C ASP A 118 20.27 2.36 39.97
N VAL A 119 19.30 1.45 39.78
CA VAL A 119 17.96 1.75 39.27
C VAL A 119 17.01 1.95 40.47
N PRO A 120 16.35 3.11 40.62
CA PRO A 120 15.29 3.29 41.61
C PRO A 120 13.97 2.65 41.13
N ALA A 121 13.19 2.17 42.10
CA ALA A 121 11.92 1.48 41.93
C ALA A 121 10.85 2.34 41.23
N PRO A 122 9.94 1.73 40.45
CA PRO A 122 8.86 2.44 39.76
C PRO A 122 7.76 2.89 40.74
N ASP A 123 7.51 4.20 40.76
CA ASP A 123 6.34 4.82 41.37
C ASP A 123 5.05 4.45 40.62
N ALA A 124 3.99 4.29 41.40
CA ALA A 124 2.66 3.87 40.97
C ALA A 124 2.03 4.80 39.90
N PRO A 125 1.19 4.27 38.99
CA PRO A 125 0.63 5.04 37.89
C PRO A 125 -0.35 6.11 38.40
N ALA A 126 -0.02 7.37 38.10
CA ALA A 126 -0.92 8.50 38.23
C ALA A 126 -2.11 8.33 37.27
N GLN A 127 -3.30 8.20 37.85
CA GLN A 127 -4.57 8.20 37.11
C GLN A 127 -4.75 9.57 36.45
N SER A 128 -4.75 9.59 35.12
CA SER A 128 -4.95 10.82 34.34
C SER A 128 -6.40 11.30 34.45
N PRO A 129 -6.64 12.56 34.87
CA PRO A 129 -7.97 13.14 34.94
C PRO A 129 -8.36 13.71 33.57
N ILE A 130 -8.60 12.83 32.60
CA ILE A 130 -9.15 13.23 31.29
C ILE A 130 -10.35 12.34 31.00
N SER A 131 -11.46 12.60 31.67
CA SER A 131 -12.74 12.04 31.26
C SER A 131 -13.86 13.00 31.65
N ASN A 132 -14.73 13.27 30.69
CA ASN A 132 -16.04 13.93 30.82
C ASN A 132 -16.12 15.42 30.52
N LEU A 133 -15.60 15.85 29.37
CA LEU A 133 -16.30 16.91 28.63
C LEU A 133 -17.28 16.24 27.66
N PRO A 134 -18.60 16.56 27.73
CA PRO A 134 -19.57 16.04 26.78
C PRO A 134 -19.33 16.68 25.41
N ILE A 135 -18.74 15.91 24.50
CA ILE A 135 -18.63 16.28 23.08
C ILE A 135 -20.01 16.08 22.46
N SER A 136 -20.80 17.15 22.38
CA SER A 136 -22.07 17.13 21.64
C SER A 136 -21.74 17.09 20.15
N SER A 137 -21.78 15.90 19.54
CA SER A 137 -21.65 15.78 18.08
C SER A 137 -22.77 16.59 17.39
N PRO A 138 -22.45 17.36 16.34
CA PRO A 138 -23.46 18.11 15.60
C PRO A 138 -24.50 17.14 14.99
N PRO A 139 -25.76 17.59 14.79
CA PRO A 139 -26.80 16.74 14.21
C PRO A 139 -26.41 16.36 12.77
N LEU A 140 -26.48 15.06 12.47
CA LEU A 140 -26.33 14.53 11.13
C LEU A 140 -27.68 14.53 10.42
N THR A 141 -27.65 14.79 9.11
CA THR A 141 -28.80 14.66 8.22
C THR A 141 -28.51 13.62 7.15
N THR A 142 -29.52 12.87 6.74
CA THR A 142 -29.38 11.89 5.66
C THR A 142 -29.57 12.58 4.32
N ARG A 143 -28.67 12.31 3.38
CA ARG A 143 -28.77 12.71 1.97
C ARG A 143 -28.60 11.49 1.08
N TYR A 144 -29.23 11.51 -0.09
CA TYR A 144 -29.11 10.45 -1.08
C TYR A 144 -28.32 10.93 -2.29
N THR A 145 -27.53 10.06 -2.91
CA THR A 145 -26.83 10.40 -4.15
C THR A 145 -27.76 10.25 -5.35
N ASP A 146 -27.91 11.32 -6.13
CA ASP A 146 -28.51 11.30 -7.46
C ASP A 146 -27.43 11.52 -8.51
N ILE A 147 -27.04 10.44 -9.21
CA ILE A 147 -25.96 10.45 -10.19
C ILE A 147 -26.57 10.23 -11.58
N SER A 148 -26.44 11.22 -12.45
CA SER A 148 -26.81 11.13 -13.86
C SER A 148 -25.56 10.88 -14.71
N CYS A 149 -25.44 9.67 -15.23
CA CYS A 149 -24.30 9.23 -16.03
C CYS A 149 -24.80 8.41 -17.24
N PRO A 150 -24.34 8.69 -18.47
CA PRO A 150 -24.62 7.85 -19.62
C PRO A 150 -24.01 6.45 -19.43
N ARG A 151 -24.77 5.39 -19.74
CA ARG A 151 -24.23 4.01 -19.66
C ARG A 151 -23.20 3.69 -20.73
N ARG A 152 -23.34 4.31 -21.89
CA ARG A 152 -22.50 4.06 -23.06
C ARG A 152 -22.06 5.38 -23.64
N VAL A 153 -20.77 5.50 -23.91
CA VAL A 153 -20.19 6.71 -24.50
C VAL A 153 -19.28 6.33 -25.63
N TRP A 154 -19.29 7.12 -26.69
CA TRP A 154 -18.41 6.89 -27.81
C TRP A 154 -16.99 7.32 -27.49
N VAL A 155 -15.99 6.49 -27.81
CA VAL A 155 -14.58 6.81 -27.58
C VAL A 155 -14.13 8.13 -28.25
N ALA A 156 -14.78 8.53 -29.35
CA ALA A 156 -14.48 9.80 -30.02
C ALA A 156 -15.36 10.98 -29.58
N ALA A 157 -16.20 10.80 -28.54
CA ALA A 157 -16.96 11.92 -27.98
C ALA A 157 -16.00 12.96 -27.40
N GLU A 158 -16.16 14.23 -27.81
CA GLU A 158 -15.29 15.32 -27.31
C GLU A 158 -15.51 15.59 -25.83
N ARG A 159 -16.72 15.37 -25.33
CA ARG A 159 -17.12 15.62 -23.96
C ARG A 159 -18.30 14.74 -23.56
N VAL A 160 -18.18 14.12 -22.39
CA VAL A 160 -19.24 13.45 -21.63
C VAL A 160 -19.44 14.26 -20.35
N SER A 161 -20.71 14.44 -19.95
CA SER A 161 -21.03 15.09 -18.67
C SER A 161 -21.59 14.05 -17.70
N VAL A 162 -21.08 14.06 -16.48
CA VAL A 162 -21.64 13.29 -15.36
C VAL A 162 -22.05 14.27 -14.28
N VAL A 163 -23.29 14.15 -13.83
CA VAL A 163 -23.89 15.08 -12.86
C VAL A 163 -24.13 14.34 -11.56
N VAL A 164 -23.71 14.94 -10.45
CA VAL A 164 -23.91 14.41 -9.11
C VAL A 164 -24.68 15.45 -8.29
N GLN A 165 -25.73 15.00 -7.60
CA GLN A 165 -26.51 15.81 -6.69
C GLN A 165 -26.73 15.03 -5.38
N LEU A 166 -26.83 15.76 -4.26
CA LEU A 166 -27.17 15.21 -2.96
C LEU A 166 -28.61 15.62 -2.63
N THR A 167 -29.54 14.66 -2.64
CA THR A 167 -30.97 14.90 -2.51
C THR A 167 -31.49 14.59 -1.11
N VAL A 168 -32.58 15.23 -0.71
CA VAL A 168 -33.29 14.95 0.55
C VAL A 168 -34.05 13.62 0.43
N ASP A 169 -34.75 13.45 -0.69
CA ASP A 169 -35.54 12.26 -0.98
C ASP A 169 -34.72 11.26 -1.81
N MET A 170 -34.98 9.97 -1.61
CA MET A 170 -34.30 8.91 -2.35
C MET A 170 -34.68 8.95 -3.84
N PRO A 171 -33.73 9.16 -4.76
CA PRO A 171 -34.02 9.31 -6.17
C PRO A 171 -34.39 7.95 -6.79
N THR A 172 -35.32 7.97 -7.75
CA THR A 172 -35.80 6.75 -8.44
C THR A 172 -35.04 6.43 -9.73
N ARG A 173 -34.20 7.36 -10.22
CA ARG A 173 -33.52 7.28 -11.53
C ARG A 173 -32.01 7.48 -11.48
N SER A 174 -31.43 7.48 -10.29
CA SER A 174 -29.97 7.61 -10.12
C SER A 174 -29.25 6.38 -10.66
N ALA A 175 -28.07 6.60 -11.25
CA ALA A 175 -27.16 5.54 -11.66
C ALA A 175 -26.57 4.80 -10.45
N ALA A 176 -26.37 5.47 -9.31
CA ALA A 176 -25.97 4.82 -8.08
C ALA A 176 -26.53 5.59 -6.88
N VAL A 177 -27.38 4.91 -6.10
CA VAL A 177 -28.01 5.48 -4.91
C VAL A 177 -27.24 5.03 -3.67
N SER A 178 -26.74 6.01 -2.92
CA SER A 178 -26.14 5.85 -1.60
C SER A 178 -26.89 6.72 -0.60
N ALA A 179 -27.08 6.23 0.61
CA ALA A 179 -27.50 7.06 1.74
C ALA A 179 -26.26 7.53 2.50
N LEU A 180 -26.07 8.83 2.60
CA LEU A 180 -24.94 9.49 3.24
C LEU A 180 -25.41 10.21 4.49
N ALA A 181 -24.76 9.96 5.62
CA ALA A 181 -24.95 10.75 6.83
C ALA A 181 -24.00 11.95 6.79
N VAL A 182 -24.53 13.14 6.52
CA VAL A 182 -23.74 14.36 6.32
C VAL A 182 -24.05 15.39 7.40
N ARG A 183 -23.09 16.25 7.70
CA ARG A 183 -23.33 17.45 8.50
C ARG A 183 -23.87 18.58 7.63
N PRO A 184 -24.87 19.35 8.09
CA PRO A 184 -25.42 20.47 7.32
C PRO A 184 -24.54 21.73 7.36
N ASP A 185 -23.52 21.79 8.23
CA ASP A 185 -22.68 22.97 8.46
C ASP A 185 -21.37 22.97 7.66
N ALA A 186 -21.13 21.94 6.84
CA ALA A 186 -19.93 21.81 6.01
C ALA A 186 -20.29 21.30 4.61
N PRO A 187 -19.60 21.76 3.55
CA PRO A 187 -19.79 21.19 2.21
C PRO A 187 -19.28 19.74 2.17
N VAL A 188 -19.84 18.95 1.25
CA VAL A 188 -19.34 17.62 0.91
C VAL A 188 -18.46 17.75 -0.33
N ASN A 189 -17.16 17.48 -0.20
CA ASN A 189 -16.26 17.38 -1.34
C ASN A 189 -16.52 16.05 -2.06
N ILE A 190 -16.72 16.12 -3.37
CA ILE A 190 -16.97 14.98 -4.25
C ILE A 190 -15.74 14.81 -5.12
N ARG A 191 -15.01 13.71 -4.91
CA ARG A 191 -13.84 13.33 -5.70
C ARG A 191 -14.23 12.26 -6.72
N LEU A 192 -13.91 12.50 -7.98
CA LEU A 192 -14.14 11.59 -9.10
C LEU A 192 -12.85 10.89 -9.51
N THR A 193 -12.88 9.56 -9.52
CA THR A 193 -11.87 8.71 -10.13
C THR A 193 -12.42 8.05 -11.39
N ALA A 194 -11.78 8.30 -12.54
CA ALA A 194 -12.26 7.88 -13.86
C ALA A 194 -11.11 7.39 -14.75
N PRO A 195 -10.57 6.16 -14.54
CA PRO A 195 -9.31 5.72 -15.14
C PRO A 195 -9.25 5.74 -16.67
N ALA A 196 -10.39 5.46 -17.34
CA ALA A 196 -10.50 5.41 -18.79
C ALA A 196 -10.90 6.76 -19.43
N PHE A 197 -10.84 7.85 -18.66
CA PHE A 197 -11.21 9.20 -19.10
C PHE A 197 -10.11 10.22 -18.78
N ASP A 198 -10.00 11.24 -19.62
CA ASP A 198 -9.33 12.49 -19.24
C ASP A 198 -10.35 13.41 -18.57
N ALA A 199 -10.03 13.93 -17.39
CA ALA A 199 -10.86 14.95 -16.75
C ALA A 199 -10.65 16.31 -17.45
N LEU A 200 -11.75 16.92 -17.89
CA LEU A 200 -11.76 18.23 -18.56
C LEU A 200 -11.99 19.38 -17.57
N ASN A 201 -12.29 19.07 -16.31
CA ASN A 201 -12.38 20.01 -15.20
C ASN A 201 -11.86 19.36 -13.90
N ALA A 202 -11.95 20.08 -12.78
CA ALA A 202 -11.49 19.58 -11.49
C ALA A 202 -12.21 18.28 -11.12
N THR A 203 -11.43 17.27 -10.70
CA THR A 203 -11.93 15.98 -10.23
C THR A 203 -12.37 16.01 -8.77
N ASP A 204 -11.99 17.04 -8.01
CA ASP A 204 -12.49 17.30 -6.66
C ASP A 204 -13.31 18.61 -6.67
N GLN A 205 -14.59 18.51 -6.31
CA GLN A 205 -15.51 19.64 -6.32
C GLN A 205 -16.44 19.62 -5.10
N PRO A 206 -16.68 20.78 -4.44
CA PRO A 206 -17.56 20.87 -3.29
C PRO A 206 -19.05 20.87 -3.69
N ALA A 207 -19.87 20.15 -2.94
CA ALA A 207 -21.33 20.21 -2.96
C ALA A 207 -21.85 20.85 -1.67
N GLU A 208 -22.57 21.96 -1.79
CA GLU A 208 -23.21 22.63 -0.65
C GLU A 208 -24.38 21.80 -0.11
N ILE A 209 -24.44 21.62 1.21
CA ILE A 209 -25.56 20.95 1.88
C ILE A 209 -26.55 22.01 2.36
N LEU A 210 -27.70 22.08 1.71
CA LEU A 210 -28.81 22.92 2.15
C LEU A 210 -29.65 22.17 3.19
N PRO A 211 -30.18 22.81 4.26
CA PRO A 211 -30.87 22.11 5.35
C PRO A 211 -32.07 21.26 4.94
N ASP A 212 -32.92 21.76 4.04
CA ASP A 212 -34.19 21.13 3.66
C ASP A 212 -34.40 21.13 2.14
N ALA A 213 -33.31 21.20 1.38
CA ALA A 213 -33.34 21.20 -0.08
C ALA A 213 -32.21 20.35 -0.64
N ASP A 214 -32.41 19.89 -1.86
CA ASP A 214 -31.36 19.20 -2.62
C ASP A 214 -30.17 20.14 -2.85
N SER A 215 -28.97 19.61 -2.89
CA SER A 215 -27.78 20.39 -3.22
C SER A 215 -27.87 20.94 -4.64
N PRO A 216 -27.16 22.03 -4.97
CA PRO A 216 -26.84 22.35 -6.36
C PRO A 216 -26.15 21.15 -7.05
N PRO A 217 -26.35 20.93 -8.36
CA PRO A 217 -25.68 19.85 -9.08
C PRO A 217 -24.20 20.15 -9.30
N VAL A 218 -23.36 19.15 -9.03
CA VAL A 218 -21.92 19.15 -9.36
C VAL A 218 -21.73 18.44 -10.70
N VAL A 219 -21.01 19.06 -11.63
CA VAL A 219 -20.84 18.55 -12.99
C VAL A 219 -19.38 18.24 -13.28
N PHE A 220 -19.14 16.99 -13.67
CA PHE A 220 -17.83 16.53 -14.15
C PHE A 220 -17.86 16.40 -15.67
N HIS A 221 -16.84 16.94 -16.32
CA HIS A 221 -16.67 16.83 -17.76
C HIS A 221 -15.51 15.89 -18.05
N LEU A 222 -15.78 14.86 -18.84
CA LEU A 222 -14.86 13.77 -19.11
C LEU A 222 -14.68 13.60 -20.62
N LYS A 223 -13.47 13.22 -21.05
CA LYS A 223 -13.19 12.78 -22.41
C LYS A 223 -12.78 11.30 -22.40
N PRO A 224 -13.54 10.40 -23.07
CA PRO A 224 -13.18 8.99 -23.12
C PRO A 224 -11.83 8.76 -23.82
N ARG A 225 -11.06 7.77 -23.36
CA ARG A 225 -9.73 7.44 -23.93
C ARG A 225 -9.68 6.10 -24.65
N VAL A 226 -10.20 5.06 -24.02
CA VAL A 226 -10.05 3.67 -24.46
C VAL A 226 -11.42 2.99 -24.47
N ALA A 227 -11.75 2.32 -25.58
CA ALA A 227 -12.98 1.55 -25.66
C ALA A 227 -12.93 0.31 -24.75
N GLY A 228 -14.02 0.03 -24.05
CA GLY A 228 -14.15 -1.09 -23.12
C GLY A 228 -15.09 -0.77 -21.95
N PRO A 229 -15.43 -1.78 -21.13
CA PRO A 229 -16.07 -1.55 -19.84
C PRO A 229 -15.11 -0.82 -18.90
N THR A 230 -15.64 0.11 -18.12
CA THR A 230 -14.90 0.84 -17.09
C THR A 230 -15.87 1.28 -15.99
N ARG A 231 -15.33 1.80 -14.89
CA ARG A 231 -16.09 2.34 -13.77
C ARG A 231 -15.74 3.80 -13.51
N LEU A 232 -16.71 4.55 -13.00
CA LEU A 232 -16.52 5.86 -12.38
C LEU A 232 -16.76 5.70 -10.88
N GLU A 233 -15.86 6.23 -10.06
CA GLU A 233 -15.95 6.16 -8.61
C GLU A 233 -16.06 7.58 -8.04
N PHE A 234 -17.05 7.79 -7.17
CA PHE A 234 -17.34 9.04 -6.51
C PHE A 234 -17.13 8.89 -5.01
N ASP A 235 -16.08 9.49 -4.48
CA ASP A 235 -15.81 9.54 -3.05
C ASP A 235 -16.39 10.82 -2.46
N PHE A 236 -17.26 10.66 -1.46
CA PHE A 236 -17.92 11.77 -0.76
C PHE A 236 -17.21 12.00 0.56
N ARG A 237 -16.73 13.22 0.77
CA ARG A 237 -15.89 13.56 1.93
C ARG A 237 -16.32 14.85 2.59
N GLN A 238 -16.23 14.91 3.91
CA GLN A 238 -16.62 16.09 4.66
C GLN A 238 -15.61 16.36 5.78
N ALA A 239 -14.97 17.54 5.71
CA ALA A 239 -13.90 17.92 6.63
C ALA A 239 -12.81 16.83 6.74
N GLY A 240 -12.36 16.30 5.60
CA GLY A 240 -11.35 15.23 5.50
C GLY A 240 -11.88 13.80 5.70
N ASN A 241 -13.04 13.63 6.35
CA ASN A 241 -13.63 12.32 6.62
C ASN A 241 -14.32 11.73 5.39
N PRO A 242 -14.11 10.45 5.04
CA PRO A 242 -14.94 9.77 4.06
C PRO A 242 -16.34 9.53 4.64
N VAL A 243 -17.35 9.97 3.90
CA VAL A 243 -18.77 9.82 4.26
C VAL A 243 -19.39 8.63 3.52
N GLY A 244 -18.95 8.38 2.29
CA GLY A 244 -19.31 7.21 1.52
C GLY A 244 -18.73 7.24 0.12
N THR A 245 -18.94 6.17 -0.61
CA THR A 245 -18.49 6.02 -2.00
C THR A 245 -19.65 5.51 -2.86
N ALA A 246 -19.77 5.99 -4.09
CA ALA A 246 -20.70 5.48 -5.10
C ALA A 246 -19.95 5.10 -6.38
N VAL A 247 -20.26 3.92 -6.93
CA VAL A 247 -19.62 3.42 -8.16
C VAL A 247 -20.63 3.33 -9.29
N VAL A 248 -20.25 3.78 -10.49
CA VAL A 248 -21.08 3.71 -11.70
C VAL A 248 -20.34 2.98 -12.81
N ASP A 249 -20.94 1.88 -13.30
CA ASP A 249 -20.43 1.14 -14.46
C ASP A 249 -20.80 1.86 -15.77
N ILE A 250 -19.82 2.01 -16.65
CA ILE A 250 -19.96 2.65 -17.97
C ILE A 250 -19.17 1.89 -19.03
N GLU A 251 -19.69 1.83 -20.25
CA GLU A 251 -19.04 1.18 -21.38
C GLU A 251 -18.63 2.24 -22.42
N ILE A 252 -17.33 2.36 -22.69
CA ILE A 252 -16.82 3.20 -23.77
C ILE A 252 -16.85 2.37 -25.05
N THR A 253 -17.65 2.76 -26.04
CA THR A 253 -17.83 2.02 -27.30
C THR A 253 -16.96 2.60 -28.41
N PRO A 254 -16.52 1.80 -29.40
CA PRO A 254 -15.75 2.29 -30.54
C PRO A 254 -16.61 3.03 -31.59
N TYR A 255 -17.94 2.93 -31.50
CA TYR A 255 -18.91 3.57 -32.40
C TYR A 255 -19.84 4.52 -31.64
N ALA A 256 -20.43 5.45 -32.37
CA ALA A 256 -21.42 6.39 -31.84
C ALA A 256 -22.66 5.64 -31.33
N VAL A 257 -23.12 5.99 -30.13
CA VAL A 257 -24.30 5.41 -29.50
C VAL A 257 -25.33 6.52 -29.34
N ALA A 258 -26.59 6.21 -29.63
CA ALA A 258 -27.69 7.11 -29.26
C ALA A 258 -27.81 7.13 -27.74
N ASP A 259 -27.93 8.32 -27.14
CA ASP A 259 -28.13 8.46 -25.70
C ASP A 259 -29.41 7.73 -25.26
N ALA A 260 -29.23 6.53 -24.69
CA ALA A 260 -30.28 5.80 -24.02
C ALA A 260 -29.98 5.84 -22.52
N GLN A 261 -30.71 6.68 -21.79
CA GLN A 261 -30.71 6.67 -20.33
C GLN A 261 -31.48 5.44 -19.84
N GLU A 262 -30.75 4.37 -19.54
CA GLU A 262 -31.25 3.31 -18.68
C GLU A 262 -30.45 3.34 -17.37
N ALA A 263 -31.12 3.36 -16.22
CA ALA A 263 -30.44 3.32 -14.92
C ALA A 263 -30.07 1.88 -14.57
N ARG A 264 -28.79 1.60 -14.26
CA ARG A 264 -28.34 0.32 -13.66
C ARG A 264 -27.78 0.72 -12.31
N GLY A 265 -28.33 0.18 -11.23
CA GLY A 265 -27.89 0.55 -9.88
C GLY A 265 -26.47 0.09 -9.62
N GLY A 266 -25.57 1.04 -9.37
CA GLY A 266 -24.31 0.78 -8.71
C GLY A 266 -24.48 0.47 -7.22
N PHE A 267 -23.45 -0.09 -6.62
CA PHE A 267 -23.37 -0.27 -5.16
C PHE A 267 -22.71 0.96 -4.52
N ALA A 268 -23.09 1.22 -3.28
CA ALA A 268 -22.51 2.27 -2.48
C ALA A 268 -22.08 1.74 -1.12
N ILE A 269 -20.96 2.26 -0.63
CA ILE A 269 -20.39 1.90 0.67
C ILE A 269 -20.61 3.08 1.61
N ALA A 270 -21.28 2.83 2.73
CA ALA A 270 -21.45 3.80 3.80
C ALA A 270 -20.31 3.65 4.81
N MET A 271 -19.67 4.76 5.18
CA MET A 271 -18.60 4.75 6.18
C MET A 271 -19.16 4.89 7.60
N PRO A 272 -18.54 4.25 8.62
CA PRO A 272 -18.92 4.43 10.01
C PRO A 272 -18.79 5.91 10.42
N GLN A 273 -19.81 6.42 11.10
CA GLN A 273 -19.85 7.82 11.53
C GLN A 273 -19.30 7.98 12.96
N GLY A 274 -18.80 9.17 13.28
CA GLY A 274 -18.36 9.53 14.64
C GLY A 274 -16.94 9.10 14.99
N ILE A 275 -16.16 8.64 14.03
CA ILE A 275 -14.72 8.41 14.15
C ILE A 275 -14.01 9.71 13.76
N ALA A 276 -12.92 10.07 14.44
CA ALA A 276 -12.08 11.18 14.02
C ALA A 276 -11.52 10.92 12.61
N ALA A 277 -11.32 11.99 11.83
CA ALA A 277 -10.72 11.85 10.50
C ALA A 277 -9.35 11.19 10.63
N PRO A 278 -9.04 10.19 9.79
CA PRO A 278 -7.70 9.64 9.77
C PRO A 278 -6.73 10.72 9.27
N ASP A 279 -5.52 10.73 9.80
CA ASP A 279 -4.49 11.69 9.36
C ASP A 279 -4.02 11.39 7.93
N LEU A 280 -4.03 10.10 7.57
CA LEU A 280 -3.62 9.58 6.28
C LEU A 280 -4.73 8.66 5.71
N LEU A 281 -5.00 8.75 4.41
CA LEU A 281 -5.86 7.81 3.70
C LEU A 281 -5.05 7.14 2.59
N LEU A 282 -5.01 5.82 2.57
CA LEU A 282 -4.41 5.05 1.49
C LEU A 282 -5.51 4.34 0.70
N TYR A 283 -5.72 4.79 -0.53
CA TYR A 283 -6.59 4.16 -1.50
C TYR A 283 -5.81 3.14 -2.32
N ILE A 284 -6.35 1.93 -2.40
CA ILE A 284 -5.78 0.81 -3.16
C ILE A 284 -6.86 0.32 -4.11
N GLN A 285 -6.60 0.45 -5.41
CA GLN A 285 -7.51 0.02 -6.46
C GLN A 285 -6.94 -1.15 -7.25
N HIS A 286 -7.74 -2.20 -7.40
CA HIS A 286 -7.45 -3.38 -8.17
C HIS A 286 -7.98 -3.21 -9.60
N ASP A 287 -7.05 -3.01 -10.52
CA ASP A 287 -7.29 -2.84 -11.94
C ASP A 287 -7.13 -4.20 -12.64
N THR A 288 -8.27 -4.82 -12.98
CA THR A 288 -8.34 -6.09 -13.72
C THR A 288 -8.55 -5.88 -15.22
N SER A 289 -8.48 -4.63 -15.72
CA SER A 289 -8.69 -4.32 -17.14
C SER A 289 -7.52 -4.74 -18.03
N THR A 290 -6.35 -4.93 -17.43
CA THR A 290 -5.12 -5.37 -18.09
C THR A 290 -4.94 -6.89 -18.01
N THR A 291 -4.14 -7.45 -18.93
CA THR A 291 -3.85 -8.90 -18.93
C THR A 291 -3.20 -9.38 -17.63
N THR A 292 -2.40 -8.52 -17.01
CA THR A 292 -1.87 -8.70 -15.66
C THR A 292 -2.59 -7.73 -14.74
N PRO A 293 -3.30 -8.18 -13.70
CA PRO A 293 -3.96 -7.28 -12.78
C PRO A 293 -2.96 -6.38 -12.07
N LEU A 294 -3.34 -5.13 -11.79
CA LEU A 294 -2.48 -4.11 -11.19
C LEU A 294 -3.14 -3.56 -9.92
N LEU A 295 -2.36 -3.30 -8.88
CA LEU A 295 -2.75 -2.50 -7.72
C LEU A 295 -2.29 -1.06 -7.91
N ARG A 296 -3.21 -0.10 -7.76
CA ARG A 296 -2.92 1.33 -7.85
C ARG A 296 -3.03 1.94 -6.47
N PHE A 297 -1.98 2.62 -6.04
CA PHE A 297 -1.90 3.23 -4.73
C PHE A 297 -2.03 4.74 -4.84
N THR A 298 -2.88 5.32 -4.00
CA THR A 298 -2.97 6.77 -3.83
C THR A 298 -3.03 7.09 -2.35
N LEU A 299 -2.01 7.79 -1.86
CA LEU A 299 -1.97 8.31 -0.50
C LEU A 299 -2.51 9.72 -0.49
N GLU A 300 -3.30 10.03 0.53
CA GLU A 300 -3.74 11.37 0.83
C GLU A 300 -3.44 11.74 2.28
N GLU A 301 -2.90 12.95 2.46
CA GLU A 301 -2.64 13.53 3.78
C GLU A 301 -3.76 14.50 4.16
N SER A 302 -4.64 14.11 5.09
CA SER A 302 -5.85 14.87 5.44
C SER A 302 -5.57 16.30 5.89
N ALA A 303 -4.42 16.53 6.54
CA ALA A 303 -4.05 17.86 7.07
C ALA A 303 -3.72 18.87 5.95
N THR A 304 -3.11 18.41 4.85
CA THR A 304 -2.69 19.27 3.73
C THR A 304 -3.63 19.15 2.54
N GLY A 305 -4.41 18.08 2.47
CA GLY A 305 -5.15 17.68 1.27
C GLY A 305 -4.22 17.23 0.13
N GLU A 306 -2.94 16.97 0.41
CA GLU A 306 -2.00 16.53 -0.61
C GLU A 306 -2.33 15.10 -1.02
N VAL A 307 -2.53 14.90 -2.32
CA VAL A 307 -2.81 13.60 -2.93
C VAL A 307 -1.61 13.18 -3.77
N THR A 308 -1.06 12.00 -3.48
CA THR A 308 0.07 11.42 -4.20
C THR A 308 -0.31 10.05 -4.73
N SER A 309 -0.18 9.86 -6.04
CA SER A 309 -0.33 8.56 -6.68
C SER A 309 1.04 7.95 -6.97
N PHE A 310 1.16 6.64 -6.80
CA PHE A 310 2.42 5.90 -6.98
C PHE A 310 2.34 4.98 -8.21
N GLU A 311 3.49 4.40 -8.61
CA GLU A 311 3.47 3.42 -9.68
C GLU A 311 2.53 2.23 -9.37
N PRO A 312 1.78 1.73 -10.37
CA PRO A 312 0.98 0.53 -10.16
C PRO A 312 1.87 -0.70 -9.95
N VAL A 313 1.47 -1.57 -9.01
CA VAL A 313 2.18 -2.82 -8.71
C VAL A 313 1.47 -3.99 -9.41
N PRO A 314 2.13 -4.75 -10.28
CA PRO A 314 1.54 -5.93 -10.89
C PRO A 314 1.34 -7.05 -9.88
N LEU A 315 0.14 -7.61 -9.85
CA LEU A 315 -0.15 -8.83 -9.12
C LEU A 315 0.35 -10.02 -9.92
N HIS A 316 1.40 -10.67 -9.41
CA HIS A 316 2.01 -11.83 -10.05
C HIS A 316 1.18 -13.08 -9.72
N GLY A 317 0.34 -13.49 -10.67
CA GLY A 317 -0.47 -14.70 -10.57
C GLY A 317 -1.90 -14.43 -10.08
N ASP A 318 -2.57 -15.50 -9.66
CA ASP A 318 -3.93 -15.42 -9.11
C ASP A 318 -3.87 -14.92 -7.65
N ALA A 319 -4.30 -13.68 -7.43
CA ALA A 319 -4.34 -13.05 -6.11
C ALA A 319 -5.08 -13.91 -5.08
N ALA A 320 -6.18 -14.56 -5.48
CA ALA A 320 -6.93 -15.43 -4.59
C ALA A 320 -6.10 -16.66 -4.15
N ALA A 321 -5.32 -17.24 -5.06
CA ALA A 321 -4.46 -18.38 -4.77
C ALA A 321 -3.28 -18.01 -3.87
N HIS A 322 -2.64 -16.87 -4.13
CA HIS A 322 -1.56 -16.33 -3.28
C HIS A 322 -2.08 -16.07 -1.86
N ASN A 323 -3.20 -15.36 -1.74
CA ASN A 323 -3.80 -15.03 -0.45
C ASN A 323 -4.31 -16.28 0.30
N ALA A 324 -4.81 -17.30 -0.41
CA ALA A 324 -5.16 -18.57 0.21
C ALA A 324 -3.93 -19.27 0.84
N ALA A 325 -2.73 -19.12 0.29
CA ALA A 325 -1.51 -19.65 0.90
C ALA A 325 -1.12 -18.86 2.16
N LEU A 326 -1.27 -17.53 2.12
CA LEU A 326 -1.05 -16.65 3.26
C LEU A 326 -2.00 -16.99 4.43
N TYR A 327 -3.31 -17.05 4.17
CA TYR A 327 -4.30 -17.39 5.20
C TYR A 327 -4.13 -18.80 5.77
N ARG A 328 -3.68 -19.77 4.97
CA ARG A 328 -3.31 -21.10 5.50
C ARG A 328 -2.15 -21.02 6.49
N SER A 329 -1.14 -20.21 6.18
CA SER A 329 0.02 -20.00 7.05
C SER A 329 -0.40 -19.33 8.37
N LEU A 330 -1.23 -18.28 8.29
CA LEU A 330 -1.78 -17.59 9.46
C LEU A 330 -2.69 -18.51 10.31
N SER A 331 -3.52 -19.31 9.67
CA SER A 331 -4.41 -20.26 10.38
C SER A 331 -3.60 -21.30 11.16
N ARG A 332 -2.49 -21.78 10.59
CA ARG A 332 -1.57 -22.69 11.28
C ARG A 332 -0.92 -21.99 12.48
N LEU A 333 -0.40 -20.77 12.31
CA LEU A 333 0.21 -20.00 13.39
C LEU A 333 -0.77 -19.71 14.52
N ALA A 334 -2.02 -19.37 14.19
CA ALA A 334 -3.08 -19.17 15.18
C ALA A 334 -3.42 -20.46 15.95
N GLN A 335 -3.41 -21.61 15.27
CA GLN A 335 -3.61 -22.90 15.91
C GLN A 335 -2.46 -23.24 16.87
N ASP A 336 -1.21 -23.04 16.44
CA ASP A 336 -0.03 -23.27 17.26
C ASP A 336 -0.01 -22.34 18.49
N ALA A 337 -0.43 -21.07 18.31
CA ALA A 337 -0.55 -20.10 19.40
C ALA A 337 -1.55 -20.54 20.47
N GLY A 338 -2.68 -21.15 20.06
CA GLY A 338 -3.66 -21.69 20.99
C GLY A 338 -3.19 -22.93 21.75
N ILE A 339 -2.31 -23.74 21.16
CA ILE A 339 -1.74 -24.93 21.81
C ILE A 339 -0.70 -24.53 22.87
N GLY A 340 0.12 -23.51 22.58
CA GLY A 340 1.17 -23.02 23.48
C GLY A 340 0.86 -21.68 24.13
N GLU A 341 -0.39 -21.41 24.53
CA GLU A 341 -0.79 -20.13 25.14
C GLU A 341 0.07 -19.74 26.36
N ASN A 342 0.59 -20.74 27.10
CA ASN A 342 1.44 -20.53 28.27
C ASN A 342 2.96 -20.60 27.99
N ASP A 343 3.36 -20.85 26.75
CA ASP A 343 4.76 -20.93 26.34
C ASP A 343 5.21 -19.61 25.71
N ALA A 344 5.82 -18.74 26.51
CA ALA A 344 6.26 -17.43 26.06
C ALA A 344 7.27 -17.48 24.90
N ALA A 345 8.13 -18.51 24.86
CA ALA A 345 9.11 -18.65 23.79
C ALA A 345 8.43 -19.02 22.47
N LEU A 346 7.43 -19.91 22.52
CA LEU A 346 6.64 -20.24 21.33
C LEU A 346 5.81 -19.03 20.86
N GLN A 347 5.23 -18.24 21.77
CA GLN A 347 4.48 -17.03 21.40
C GLN A 347 5.39 -15.99 20.72
N GLU A 348 6.63 -15.84 21.17
CA GLU A 348 7.62 -14.97 20.54
C GLU A 348 7.99 -15.46 19.13
N GLU A 349 8.25 -16.76 18.96
CA GLU A 349 8.52 -17.37 17.64
C GLU A 349 7.35 -17.17 16.67
N ILE A 350 6.11 -17.36 17.14
CA ILE A 350 4.92 -17.14 16.34
C ILE A 350 4.79 -15.66 15.95
N ALA A 351 5.03 -14.74 16.88
CA ALA A 351 5.00 -13.31 16.61
C ALA A 351 6.05 -12.90 15.56
N ASP A 352 7.25 -13.47 15.65
CA ASP A 352 8.32 -13.26 14.66
C ASP A 352 7.90 -13.77 13.28
N GLU A 353 7.27 -14.95 13.20
CA GLU A 353 6.78 -15.48 11.93
C GLU A 353 5.65 -14.63 11.33
N VAL A 354 4.73 -14.11 12.16
CA VAL A 354 3.71 -13.16 11.69
C VAL A 354 4.35 -11.88 11.16
N ARG A 355 5.38 -11.34 11.84
CA ARG A 355 6.12 -10.16 11.36
C ARG A 355 6.82 -10.44 10.03
N ARG A 356 7.47 -11.60 9.88
CA ARG A 356 8.08 -12.01 8.60
C ARG A 356 7.07 -12.12 7.47
N LEU A 357 5.87 -12.62 7.75
CA LEU A 357 4.78 -12.63 6.76
C LEU A 357 4.35 -11.21 6.40
N GLY A 358 4.14 -10.34 7.39
CA GLY A 358 3.77 -8.94 7.17
C GLY A 358 4.78 -8.16 6.34
N PHE A 359 6.07 -8.33 6.65
CA PHE A 359 7.17 -7.75 5.90
C PHE A 359 7.23 -8.24 4.45
N ARG A 360 7.02 -9.54 4.21
CA ARG A 360 6.95 -10.08 2.85
C ARG A 360 5.82 -9.43 2.04
N VAL A 361 4.64 -9.25 2.64
CA VAL A 361 3.52 -8.59 1.95
C VAL A 361 3.83 -7.11 1.68
N TRP A 362 4.48 -6.41 2.62
CA TRP A 362 4.98 -5.06 2.41
C TRP A 362 5.93 -5.00 1.20
N GLU A 363 6.89 -5.92 1.15
CA GLU A 363 7.89 -5.98 0.09
C GLU A 363 7.29 -6.21 -1.29
N GLU A 364 6.36 -7.16 -1.39
CA GLU A 364 5.77 -7.57 -2.66
C GLU A 364 4.71 -6.60 -3.19
N LEU A 365 3.93 -5.96 -2.31
CA LEU A 365 2.72 -5.23 -2.71
C LEU A 365 2.86 -3.71 -2.64
N ILE A 366 3.75 -3.17 -1.81
CA ILE A 366 3.86 -1.72 -1.63
C ILE A 366 4.82 -1.15 -2.69
N PRO A 367 4.37 -0.19 -3.51
CA PRO A 367 5.23 0.39 -4.55
C PRO A 367 6.40 1.14 -3.92
N ARG A 368 7.53 1.12 -4.62
CA ARG A 368 8.78 1.71 -4.17
C ARG A 368 8.61 3.18 -3.79
N GLY A 369 7.92 3.96 -4.62
CA GLY A 369 7.65 5.37 -4.32
C GLY A 369 6.88 5.59 -3.00
N LEU A 370 6.01 4.64 -2.61
CA LEU A 370 5.30 4.71 -1.32
C LEU A 370 6.22 4.32 -0.16
N LYS A 371 7.10 3.32 -0.34
CA LYS A 371 8.14 2.96 0.65
C LYS A 371 9.06 4.16 0.93
N GLU A 372 9.56 4.81 -0.12
CA GLU A 372 10.39 6.02 -0.02
C GLU A 372 9.67 7.15 0.71
N ARG A 373 8.41 7.42 0.35
CA ARG A 373 7.62 8.47 1.01
C ARG A 373 7.35 8.15 2.48
N TYR A 374 7.10 6.89 2.82
CA TYR A 374 6.98 6.45 4.21
C TYR A 374 8.26 6.70 4.99
N LEU A 375 9.41 6.27 4.49
CA LEU A 375 10.69 6.47 5.18
C LEU A 375 11.02 7.95 5.36
N ALA A 376 10.78 8.77 4.33
CA ALA A 376 11.03 10.21 4.41
C ALA A 376 10.15 10.94 5.44
N ASN A 377 8.95 10.41 5.73
CA ASN A 377 7.98 11.04 6.63
C ASN A 377 7.74 10.26 7.93
N ARG A 378 8.48 9.17 8.19
CA ARG A 378 8.23 8.25 9.30
C ARG A 378 8.09 8.96 10.65
N THR A 379 9.03 9.85 10.99
CA THR A 379 8.97 10.64 12.24
C THR A 379 7.78 11.59 12.27
N ALA A 380 7.42 12.20 11.13
CA ALA A 380 6.27 13.09 11.03
C ALA A 380 4.93 12.35 11.03
N TRP A 381 4.95 11.04 10.78
CA TRP A 381 3.78 10.16 10.78
C TRP A 381 3.69 9.30 12.05
N GLU A 382 4.64 9.41 12.97
CA GLU A 382 4.57 8.73 14.25
C GLU A 382 3.32 9.17 15.03
N GLY A 383 2.53 8.20 15.48
CA GLY A 383 1.27 8.43 16.20
C GLY A 383 0.10 8.90 15.31
N LYS A 384 0.30 9.05 14.00
CA LYS A 384 -0.78 9.34 13.05
C LYS A 384 -1.60 8.08 12.75
N THR A 385 -2.84 8.31 12.36
CA THR A 385 -3.78 7.27 11.95
C THR A 385 -3.81 7.12 10.44
N LEU A 386 -3.75 5.87 9.96
CA LEU A 386 -3.87 5.52 8.54
C LEU A 386 -5.17 4.74 8.33
N LEU A 387 -6.03 5.22 7.43
CA LEU A 387 -7.18 4.47 6.94
C LEU A 387 -6.85 3.88 5.58
N VAL A 388 -6.87 2.55 5.48
CA VAL A 388 -6.71 1.83 4.20
C VAL A 388 -8.10 1.55 3.62
N ILE A 389 -8.30 1.95 2.36
CA ILE A 389 -9.50 1.66 1.57
C ILE A 389 -9.05 0.85 0.37
N SER A 390 -9.44 -0.42 0.31
CA SER A 390 -9.09 -1.35 -0.76
C SER A 390 -10.34 -1.96 -1.37
N ASP A 391 -10.40 -2.02 -2.69
CA ASP A 391 -11.40 -2.81 -3.42
C ASP A 391 -10.94 -4.25 -3.70
N GLU A 392 -9.69 -4.60 -3.37
CA GLU A 392 -9.20 -5.97 -3.30
C GLU A 392 -9.47 -6.55 -1.90
N PRO A 393 -10.43 -7.49 -1.76
CA PRO A 393 -10.87 -7.99 -0.46
C PRO A 393 -9.99 -9.11 0.10
N HIS A 394 -9.08 -9.68 -0.67
CA HIS A 394 -8.34 -10.88 -0.24
C HIS A 394 -6.98 -10.59 0.38
N ILE A 395 -6.46 -9.36 0.27
CA ILE A 395 -5.16 -8.99 0.86
C ILE A 395 -5.39 -8.52 2.30
N PRO A 396 -4.71 -9.11 3.30
CA PRO A 396 -4.81 -8.68 4.69
C PRO A 396 -3.91 -7.46 4.93
N TRP A 397 -4.41 -6.28 4.55
CA TRP A 397 -3.70 -5.01 4.69
C TRP A 397 -3.28 -4.70 6.13
N GLU A 398 -3.98 -5.26 7.12
CA GLU A 398 -3.66 -5.14 8.53
C GLU A 398 -2.36 -5.84 8.94
N LEU A 399 -1.86 -6.79 8.14
CA LEU A 399 -0.58 -7.46 8.37
C LEU A 399 0.59 -6.75 7.72
N VAL A 400 0.31 -5.85 6.77
CA VAL A 400 1.34 -5.17 6.01
C VAL A 400 2.13 -4.26 6.93
N TRP A 401 3.41 -4.59 7.12
CA TRP A 401 4.27 -3.93 8.09
C TRP A 401 5.67 -3.68 7.49
N PRO A 402 6.20 -2.44 7.57
CA PRO A 402 7.52 -2.07 7.07
C PRO A 402 8.69 -2.44 7.99
#